data_AF-A0A381V7W4-F1
#
_entry.id   AF-A0A381V7W4-F1
#
_cell.length_a   1.000
_cell.length_b   1.000
_cell.length_c   1.000
_cell.angle_alpha   90.00
_cell.angle_beta   90.00
_cell.angle_gamma   90.00
#
_symmetry.space_group_name_H-M   'P 1'
#
loop_
_entity.id
_entity.type
_entity.pdbx_description
1 polymer ?
#
loop_
_entity_poly.entity_id
_entity_poly.type
_entity_poly.pdbx_seq_one_letter_code
_entity_poly.pdbx_strand_id
1 'polypeptide(L)' 'MSSGIAREATLALGLVALLLGSMWVATGLFPPMVVVESKSMMHEDEGSLGAIDPGDLVLVMNPDRADIVTFAE' A
#
# COMPACT_ATOMS: atom_id res chain seq x y z
N MET A 1 4.34 0.30 -38.31
CA MET A 1 5.23 0.22 -37.12
C MET A 1 4.76 1.08 -35.94
N SER A 2 3.87 2.06 -36.07
CA SER A 2 3.42 2.89 -34.92
C SER A 2 2.28 2.28 -34.08
N SER A 3 1.46 1.39 -34.65
CA SER A 3 0.29 0.83 -33.95
C SER A 3 0.63 -0.10 -32.78
N GLY A 4 1.76 -0.79 -32.83
CA GLY A 4 2.23 -1.67 -31.76
C GLY A 4 2.56 -0.88 -30.49
N ILE A 5 3.39 0.15 -30.63
CA ILE A 5 3.83 1.01 -29.51
C ILE A 5 2.63 1.70 -28.86
N ALA A 6 1.70 2.25 -29.66
CA ALA A 6 0.51 2.91 -29.11
C ALA A 6 -0.37 1.94 -28.32
N ARG A 7 -0.56 0.71 -28.81
CA ARG A 7 -1.31 -0.33 -28.12
C ARG A 7 -0.62 -0.76 -26.82
N GLU A 8 0.68 -1.00 -26.85
CA GLU A 8 1.46 -1.39 -25.67
C GLU A 8 1.46 -0.29 -24.61
N ALA A 9 1.65 0.97 -25.01
CA ALA A 9 1.59 2.11 -24.10
C ALA A 9 0.21 2.24 -23.44
N THR A 10 -0.87 2.06 -24.21
CA THR A 10 -2.24 2.13 -23.68
C THR A 10 -2.51 1.00 -22.70
N LEU A 11 -2.07 -0.22 -22.99
CA LEU A 11 -2.22 -1.36 -22.09
C LEU A 11 -1.40 -1.19 -20.80
N ALA A 12 -0.15 -0.73 -20.92
CA ALA A 12 0.72 -0.51 -19.78
C ALA A 12 0.19 0.59 -18.85
N LEU A 13 -0.17 1.75 -19.41
CA LEU A 13 -0.76 2.85 -18.63
C LEU A 13 -2.10 2.47 -18.04
N GLY A 14 -2.94 1.76 -18.80
CA GLY A 14 -4.23 1.26 -18.32
C GLY A 14 -4.07 0.31 -17.14
N LEU A 15 -3.10 -0.60 -17.19
CA LEU A 15 -2.81 -1.53 -16.09
C LEU A 15 -2.33 -0.78 -14.84
N VAL A 16 -1.39 0.15 -14.99
CA VAL A 16 -0.87 0.95 -13.86
C VAL A 16 -1.97 1.78 -13.22
N ALA A 17 -2.79 2.45 -14.03
CA ALA A 17 -3.91 3.24 -13.55
C ALA A 17 -4.96 2.37 -12.83
N LEU A 18 -5.22 1.17 -13.34
CA LEU A 18 -6.15 0.23 -12.70
C LEU A 18 -5.60 -0.25 -11.36
N LEU A 19 -4.33 -0.62 -11.28
CA LEU A 19 -3.71 -1.06 -10.02
C LEU A 19 -3.71 0.06 -8.98
N LEU A 20 -3.14 1.22 -9.31
CA LEU A 20 -3.06 2.36 -8.38
C LEU A 20 -4.45 2.89 -8.02
N GLY A 21 -5.37 2.93 -8.99
CA GLY A 21 -6.76 3.34 -8.77
C GLY A 21 -7.50 2.37 -7.85
N SER A 22 -7.34 1.05 -8.05
CA SER A 22 -7.97 0.04 -7.18
C SER A 22 -7.45 0.12 -5.75
N MET A 23 -6.15 0.32 -5.57
CA MET A 23 -5.54 0.50 -4.24
C MET A 23 -6.03 1.77 -3.57
N TRP A 24 -6.10 2.89 -4.30
CA TRP A 24 -6.64 4.14 -3.76
C TRP A 24 -8.12 4.01 -3.37
N VAL A 25 -8.93 3.33 -4.18
CA VAL A 25 -10.33 3.06 -3.85
C VAL A 25 -10.43 2.18 -2.60
N ALA A 26 -9.57 1.18 -2.43
CA ALA A 26 -9.55 0.31 -1.26
C ALA A 26 -9.11 1.06 0.01
N THR A 27 -7.98 1.76 -0.03
CA THR A 27 -7.40 2.44 1.13
C THR A 27 -8.11 3.73 1.50
N GLY A 28 -8.62 4.48 0.51
CA GLY A 28 -9.19 5.81 0.71
C GLY A 28 -8.17 6.91 0.95
N LEU A 29 -6.88 6.63 0.71
CA LEU A 29 -5.78 7.58 0.84
C LEU A 29 -4.84 7.45 -0.37
N PHE A 30 -4.28 8.58 -0.80
CA PHE A 30 -3.25 8.64 -1.83
C PHE A 30 -2.04 9.41 -1.29
N PRO A 31 -0.80 8.86 -1.37
CA PRO A 31 -0.42 7.57 -1.95
C PRO A 31 -0.92 6.38 -1.11
N PRO A 32 -1.41 5.28 -1.74
CA PRO A 32 -1.99 4.17 -0.99
C PRO A 32 -0.95 3.24 -0.33
N MET A 33 0.34 3.39 -0.68
CA MET A 33 1.40 2.47 -0.27
C MET A 33 2.60 3.25 0.29
N VAL A 34 3.23 2.70 1.33
CA VAL A 34 4.50 3.17 1.87
C VAL A 34 5.50 2.01 1.93
N VAL A 35 6.78 2.30 1.68
CA VAL A 35 7.87 1.31 1.78
C VAL A 35 8.57 1.51 3.11
N VAL A 36 8.75 0.42 3.85
CA VAL A 36 9.52 0.44 5.10
C VAL A 36 11.01 0.31 4.77
N GLU A 37 11.78 1.37 5.00
CA GLU A 37 13.21 1.44 4.66
C GLU A 37 14.15 1.04 5.81
N SER A 38 13.65 0.83 7.03
CA SER A 38 14.49 0.58 8.21
C SER A 38 14.01 -0.58 9.08
N LYS A 39 14.98 -1.39 9.56
CA LYS A 39 14.79 -2.53 10.49
C LYS A 39 14.38 -2.12 11.92
N SER A 40 13.99 -0.87 12.14
CA SER A 40 13.82 -0.30 13.48
C SER A 40 12.44 -0.54 14.10
N MET A 41 11.47 -1.13 13.40
CA MET A 41 10.13 -1.43 13.96
C MET A 41 10.07 -2.73 14.76
N MET A 42 11.20 -3.21 15.27
CA MET A 42 11.27 -4.24 16.31
C MET A 42 11.86 -3.62 17.57
N HIS A 43 11.05 -3.49 18.62
CA HIS A 43 11.55 -3.21 19.96
C HIS A 43 11.13 -4.36 20.88
N GLU A 44 12.13 -5.14 21.27
CA GLU A 44 12.13 -6.24 22.25
C GLU A 44 11.38 -7.54 21.90
N ASP A 45 11.99 -8.66 22.27
CA ASP A 45 11.57 -10.03 21.95
C ASP A 45 10.21 -10.44 22.55
N GLU A 46 9.69 -9.68 23.53
CA GLU A 46 8.44 -9.98 24.24
C GLU A 46 7.23 -9.17 23.72
N GLY A 47 7.40 -8.31 22.70
CA GLY A 47 6.39 -7.34 22.26
C GLY A 47 6.12 -7.28 20.74
N SER A 48 6.35 -8.36 19.99
CA SER A 48 6.24 -8.37 18.52
C SER A 48 4.80 -8.61 17.99
N LEU A 49 3.85 -7.75 18.37
CA LEU A 49 2.55 -7.69 17.71
C LEU A 49 2.59 -6.60 16.63
N GLY A 50 2.70 -7.01 15.36
CA GLY A 50 2.66 -6.08 14.22
C GLY A 50 4.02 -5.52 13.79
N ALA A 51 5.12 -6.23 14.05
CA ALA A 51 6.42 -5.90 13.45
C ALA A 51 6.34 -6.02 11.91
N ILE A 52 6.93 -5.04 11.21
CA ILE A 52 6.98 -4.99 9.75
C ILE A 52 8.45 -5.05 9.32
N ASP A 53 8.73 -5.87 8.31
CA ASP A 53 10.07 -6.04 7.80
C ASP A 53 10.41 -5.00 6.71
N PRO A 54 11.69 -4.61 6.56
CA PRO A 54 12.09 -3.79 5.43
C PRO A 54 11.84 -4.53 4.12
N GLY A 55 11.21 -3.83 3.17
CA GLY A 55 10.76 -4.42 1.91
C GLY A 55 9.30 -4.84 1.90
N ASP A 56 8.61 -4.81 3.04
CA ASP A 56 7.16 -4.98 3.07
C ASP A 56 6.46 -3.78 2.43
N LEU A 57 5.39 -4.09 1.71
CA LEU A 57 4.48 -3.10 1.13
C LEU A 57 3.30 -2.94 2.07
N VAL A 58 3.23 -1.77 2.72
CA VAL A 58 2.17 -1.47 3.69
C VAL A 58 1.14 -0.56 3.04
N LEU A 59 -0.12 -0.98 3.09
CA LEU A 59 -1.26 -0.18 2.66
C LEU A 59 -1.84 0.57 3.85
N VAL A 60 -1.87 1.90 3.77
CA VAL A 60 -2.39 2.75 4.86
C VAL A 60 -3.87 3.01 4.60
N MET A 61 -4.73 2.48 5.46
CA MET A 61 -6.18 2.64 5.36
C MET A 61 -6.62 3.98 5.97
N ASN A 62 -7.62 4.63 5.38
CA ASN A 62 -8.23 5.83 5.93
C ASN A 62 -8.93 5.50 7.26
N PRO A 63 -8.58 6.13 8.40
CA PRO A 63 -9.20 5.86 9.68
C PRO A 63 -10.69 6.24 9.73
N ASP A 64 -11.14 7.18 8.90
CA ASP A 64 -12.54 7.60 8.83
C ASP A 64 -13.45 6.53 8.18
N ARG A 65 -12.87 5.45 7.63
CA ARG A 65 -13.63 4.36 6.97
C ARG A 65 -13.96 3.19 7.88
N ALA A 66 -13.38 3.11 9.07
CA ALA A 66 -13.60 2.00 9.99
C ALA A 66 -13.55 2.48 11.45
N ASP A 67 -14.51 2.04 12.26
CA ASP A 67 -14.46 2.26 13.70
C ASP A 67 -13.30 1.44 14.29
N ILE A 68 -12.21 2.12 14.67
CA ILE A 68 -11.07 1.51 15.34
C ILE A 68 -11.43 1.32 16.82
N VAL A 69 -11.80 0.09 17.19
CA VAL A 69 -12.01 -0.30 18.59
C VAL A 69 -10.68 -0.80 19.16
N THR A 70 -10.07 -0.03 20.06
CA THR A 70 -8.94 -0.51 20.86
C THR A 70 -9.45 -1.26 22.10
N PHE A 71 -8.84 -2.40 22.40
CA PHE A 71 -9.13 -3.19 23.61
C PHE A 71 -8.08 -2.97 24.71
N ALA A 72 -7.07 -2.14 24.44
CA ALA A 72 -6.09 -1.68 25.41
C ALA A 72 -6.47 -0.26 25.83
N GLU A 73 -7.11 -0.15 26.99
CA GLU A 73 -7.15 1.05 27.83
C GLU A 73 -6.54 0.69 29.18
#